data_AF-A0ABD4TRF0-F1
#
_entry.id   AF-A0ABD4TRF0-F1
#
_cell.length_a   1.000
_cell.length_b   1.000
_cell.length_c   1.000
_cell.angle_alpha   90.00
_cell.angle_beta   90.00
_cell.angle_gamma   90.00
#
_symmetry.space_group_name_H-M   'P 1'
#
loop_
_entity.id
_entity.type
_entity.pdbx_description
1 polymer ?
#
loop_
_entity_poly.entity_id
_entity_poly.type
_entity_poly.pdbx_seq_one_letter_code
_entity_poly.pdbx_strand_id
1 'polypeptide(L)'
;MRSSYKARRGTSIAAAALSFALVAPFAQPVAFAQEETPAVADQNPAAPAVDANGVIDADMIASGRVTKAANLTDAHGVGKGLISGHVYATGPKGNPGSTIDNGNIPLDGVTVYAQFQDKDGSYSPIFKAETHTLPDVVGGNGGQGTFAFGTGDKGITWTDKLGVEHTWSARTDQKHRIWVEPYTNERGNKMVMFRQANGFVPGSFNGVVEGPSVPSLLLMATSS
;
A
#
# COMPACT_ATOMS: atom_id res chain seq x y z
N MET A 1 -34.74 -26.99 55.20
CA MET A 1 -35.84 -27.77 54.63
C MET A 1 -36.77 -26.84 53.86
N ARG A 2 -37.31 -27.34 52.75
CA ARG A 2 -38.00 -26.65 51.64
C ARG A 2 -39.39 -26.13 52.02
N SER A 3 -39.86 -25.04 51.39
CA SER A 3 -41.11 -25.08 50.59
C SER A 3 -41.31 -23.85 49.67
N SER A 4 -40.91 -24.04 48.42
CA SER A 4 -41.60 -23.84 47.13
C SER A 4 -42.94 -23.08 46.92
N TYR A 5 -42.91 -22.26 45.84
CA TYR A 5 -43.87 -22.00 44.73
C TYR A 5 -45.19 -21.22 44.93
N LYS A 6 -45.35 -20.10 44.18
CA LYS A 6 -46.10 -20.02 42.89
C LYS A 6 -46.03 -18.63 42.23
N ALA A 7 -45.98 -18.61 40.90
CA ALA A 7 -45.98 -17.44 40.03
C ALA A 7 -47.39 -17.10 39.48
N ARG A 8 -47.66 -15.83 39.12
CA ARG A 8 -48.00 -15.35 37.74
C ARG A 8 -48.67 -13.95 37.68
N ARG A 9 -48.08 -13.13 36.79
CA ARG A 9 -48.66 -12.27 35.72
C ARG A 9 -49.50 -11.02 36.06
N GLY A 10 -49.16 -9.92 35.37
CA GLY A 10 -50.07 -8.80 35.10
C GLY A 10 -49.37 -7.53 34.65
N THR A 11 -49.05 -7.43 33.36
CA THR A 11 -48.55 -6.25 32.63
C THR A 11 -49.56 -5.10 32.59
N SER A 12 -49.11 -3.86 32.78
CA SER A 12 -49.79 -2.67 32.24
C SER A 12 -48.77 -1.61 31.83
N ILE A 13 -48.91 -1.17 30.58
CA ILE A 13 -48.14 -0.18 29.84
C ILE A 13 -48.65 1.21 30.24
N ALA A 14 -47.74 2.15 30.50
CA ALA A 14 -48.05 3.57 30.47
C ALA A 14 -46.96 4.29 29.65
N ALA A 15 -47.32 4.64 28.42
CA ALA A 15 -46.52 5.45 27.53
C ALA A 15 -46.62 6.92 27.99
N ALA A 16 -45.49 7.52 28.37
CA ALA A 16 -45.39 8.95 28.61
C ALA A 16 -45.15 9.65 27.26
N ALA A 17 -46.15 10.40 26.79
CA ALA A 17 -46.00 11.29 25.65
C ALA A 17 -45.22 12.54 26.10
N LEU A 18 -44.00 12.69 25.60
CA LEU A 18 -43.18 13.89 25.82
C LEU A 18 -43.43 14.87 24.68
N SER A 19 -44.29 15.86 24.94
CA SER A 19 -44.54 16.98 24.02
C SER A 19 -43.38 17.96 24.08
N PHE A 20 -42.66 18.16 22.97
CA PHE A 20 -41.74 19.29 22.79
C PHE A 20 -42.50 20.46 22.15
N ALA A 21 -42.68 21.54 22.90
CA ALA A 21 -43.16 22.82 22.37
C ALA A 21 -41.99 23.52 21.65
N LEU A 22 -42.11 23.68 20.34
CA LEU A 22 -41.14 24.38 19.50
C LEU A 22 -41.44 25.89 19.58
N VAL A 23 -40.71 26.62 20.42
CA VAL A 23 -40.74 28.09 20.43
C VAL A 23 -39.64 28.56 19.48
N ALA A 24 -40.02 29.07 18.31
CA ALA A 24 -39.09 29.73 17.39
C ALA A 24 -39.04 31.24 17.69
N PRO A 25 -37.87 31.83 17.98
CA PRO A 25 -37.71 33.27 17.92
C PRO A 25 -37.53 33.72 16.47
N PHE A 26 -38.41 34.60 16.00
CA PHE A 26 -38.20 35.39 14.80
C PHE A 26 -37.02 36.34 15.01
N ALA A 27 -35.85 36.01 14.48
CA ALA A 27 -34.73 36.93 14.31
C ALA A 27 -34.55 37.18 12.81
N GLN A 28 -34.64 38.45 12.40
CA GLN A 28 -34.36 38.88 11.03
C GLN A 28 -32.86 38.71 10.71
N PRO A 29 -32.49 38.34 9.47
CA PRO A 29 -31.09 38.27 9.09
C PRO A 29 -30.55 39.69 8.88
N VAL A 30 -29.63 40.12 9.74
CA VAL A 30 -28.72 41.22 9.42
C VAL A 30 -27.58 40.60 8.61
N ALA A 31 -27.48 40.98 7.34
CA ALA A 31 -26.42 40.54 6.45
C ALA A 31 -25.07 41.08 6.95
N PHE A 32 -24.25 40.21 7.51
CA PHE A 32 -22.82 40.45 7.60
C PHE A 32 -22.18 39.97 6.30
N ALA A 33 -21.44 40.86 5.63
CA ALA A 33 -20.58 40.48 4.53
C ALA A 33 -19.50 39.52 5.08
N GLN A 34 -19.62 38.25 4.73
CA GLN A 34 -18.57 37.26 4.98
C GLN A 34 -17.53 37.43 3.89
N GLU A 35 -16.42 38.07 4.23
CA GLU A 35 -15.21 38.03 3.44
C GLU A 35 -14.79 36.54 3.33
N GLU A 36 -14.74 36.02 2.11
CA GLU A 36 -14.35 34.64 1.83
C GLU A 36 -12.92 34.42 2.31
N THR A 37 -12.77 33.81 3.48
CA THR A 37 -11.52 33.15 3.85
C THR A 37 -11.30 32.02 2.83
N PRO A 38 -10.21 32.04 2.05
CA PRO A 38 -9.93 30.97 1.11
C PRO A 38 -9.84 29.66 1.87
N ALA A 39 -10.58 28.66 1.37
CA ALA A 39 -10.52 27.30 1.86
C ALA A 39 -9.05 26.84 1.82
N VAL A 40 -8.46 26.66 3.00
CA VAL A 40 -7.23 25.89 3.13
C VAL A 40 -7.64 24.47 2.77
N ALA A 41 -7.23 24.01 1.59
CA ALA A 41 -7.33 22.60 1.23
C ALA A 41 -6.66 21.80 2.36
N ASP A 42 -7.44 20.94 3.01
CA ASP A 42 -6.90 19.93 3.92
C ASP A 42 -5.86 19.13 3.12
N GLN A 43 -4.58 19.41 3.36
CA GLN A 43 -3.45 18.62 2.84
C GLN A 43 -3.31 17.32 3.65
N ASN A 44 -4.42 16.72 4.04
CA ASN A 44 -4.37 15.36 4.56
C ASN A 44 -4.10 14.45 3.36
N PRO A 45 -3.03 13.63 3.37
CA PRO A 45 -2.80 12.68 2.29
C PRO A 45 -4.06 11.85 2.09
N ALA A 46 -4.57 11.81 0.85
CA ALA A 46 -5.75 11.00 0.53
C ALA A 46 -5.50 9.57 1.04
N ALA A 47 -6.48 9.02 1.76
CA ALA A 47 -6.41 7.64 2.20
C ALA A 47 -6.18 6.75 0.98
N PRO A 48 -5.24 5.79 1.04
CA PRO A 48 -4.91 4.98 -0.12
C PRO A 48 -6.14 4.18 -0.59
N ALA A 49 -6.35 4.13 -1.90
CA ALA A 49 -7.53 3.47 -2.47
C ALA A 49 -7.47 1.97 -2.20
N VAL A 50 -8.60 1.34 -1.86
CA VAL A 50 -8.70 -0.10 -1.59
C VAL A 50 -9.61 -0.74 -2.63
N ASP A 51 -9.16 -1.82 -3.27
CA ASP A 51 -10.00 -2.53 -4.23
C ASP A 51 -10.95 -3.55 -3.58
N ALA A 52 -11.79 -4.18 -4.42
CA ALA A 52 -12.81 -5.13 -3.98
C ALA A 52 -12.25 -6.37 -3.23
N ASN A 53 -10.96 -6.67 -3.39
CA ASN A 53 -10.29 -7.78 -2.72
C ASN A 53 -9.55 -7.32 -1.45
N GLY A 54 -9.68 -6.05 -1.07
CA GLY A 54 -8.97 -5.48 0.07
C GLY A 54 -7.49 -5.17 -0.21
N VAL A 55 -7.08 -5.12 -1.49
CA VAL A 55 -5.73 -4.72 -1.86
C VAL A 55 -5.64 -3.21 -1.93
N ILE A 56 -4.63 -2.65 -1.25
CA ILE A 56 -4.42 -1.22 -1.11
C ILE A 56 -3.52 -0.72 -2.24
N ASP A 57 -3.97 0.29 -2.99
CA ASP A 57 -3.14 1.02 -3.93
C ASP A 57 -2.14 1.90 -3.17
N ALA A 58 -0.86 1.60 -3.37
CA ALA A 58 0.27 2.23 -2.72
C ALA A 58 1.29 2.73 -3.74
N ASP A 59 0.85 3.03 -4.97
CA ASP A 59 1.72 3.49 -6.04
C ASP A 59 2.20 4.94 -5.84
N MET A 60 3.45 5.09 -5.44
CA MET A 60 4.04 6.40 -5.17
C MET A 60 4.50 7.14 -6.42
N ILE A 61 4.59 6.46 -7.56
CA ILE A 61 4.92 7.09 -8.84
C ILE A 61 3.63 7.64 -9.47
N ALA A 62 2.58 6.83 -9.54
CA ALA A 62 1.28 7.24 -10.07
C ALA A 62 0.62 8.36 -9.23
N SER A 63 0.82 8.35 -7.91
CA SER A 63 0.34 9.44 -7.04
C SER A 63 1.12 10.75 -7.17
N GLY A 64 2.26 10.76 -7.86
CA GLY A 64 3.09 11.95 -8.08
C GLY A 64 4.04 12.30 -6.94
N ARG A 65 4.13 11.49 -5.87
CA ARG A 65 5.14 11.67 -4.80
C ARG A 65 6.56 11.39 -5.35
N VAL A 66 6.70 10.35 -6.16
CA VAL A 66 7.95 9.96 -6.81
C VAL A 66 7.89 10.35 -8.29
N THR A 67 8.68 11.35 -8.68
CA THR A 67 8.71 11.86 -10.07
C THR A 67 10.07 11.70 -10.75
N LYS A 68 11.11 11.32 -9.97
CA LYS A 68 12.49 11.17 -10.41
C LYS A 68 13.24 10.19 -9.50
N ALA A 69 14.33 9.60 -9.98
CA ALA A 69 15.14 8.63 -9.26
C ALA A 69 15.64 9.15 -7.90
N ALA A 70 15.99 10.44 -7.81
CA ALA A 70 16.41 11.04 -6.55
C ALA A 70 15.32 11.01 -5.45
N ASN A 71 14.04 10.87 -5.80
CA ASN A 71 12.96 10.76 -4.82
C ASN A 71 12.88 9.36 -4.18
N LEU A 72 13.57 8.36 -4.74
CA LEU A 72 13.63 6.99 -4.20
C LEU A 72 14.61 6.87 -3.02
N THR A 73 15.38 7.91 -2.73
CA THR A 73 16.29 7.96 -1.59
C THR A 73 15.81 8.93 -0.52
N ASP A 74 16.08 8.58 0.74
CA ASP A 74 15.83 9.44 1.90
C ASP A 74 16.60 10.76 1.87
N ALA A 75 17.63 10.88 1.01
CA ALA A 75 18.47 12.07 0.90
C ALA A 75 17.69 13.38 0.63
N HIS A 76 16.48 13.27 0.06
CA HIS A 76 15.61 14.41 -0.24
C HIS A 76 14.31 14.42 0.57
N GLY A 77 14.18 13.59 1.60
CA GLY A 77 12.98 13.46 2.44
C GLY A 77 11.81 12.73 1.78
N VAL A 78 11.78 12.65 0.44
CA VAL A 78 10.72 11.98 -0.32
C VAL A 78 10.79 10.46 -0.20
N GLY A 79 11.99 9.87 -0.23
CA GLY A 79 12.19 8.42 -0.18
C GLY A 79 11.85 7.78 1.16
N LYS A 80 11.64 8.58 2.21
CA LYS A 80 11.47 8.09 3.57
C LYS A 80 10.28 7.14 3.67
N GLY A 81 10.57 5.91 4.08
CA GLY A 81 9.57 4.85 4.27
C GLY A 81 9.05 4.24 2.97
N LEU A 82 9.63 4.59 1.82
CA LEU A 82 9.33 3.96 0.54
C LEU A 82 10.09 2.63 0.42
N ILE A 83 9.51 1.72 -0.36
CA ILE A 83 10.23 0.54 -0.85
C ILE A 83 10.06 0.48 -2.36
N SER A 84 11.18 0.53 -3.07
CA SER A 84 11.21 0.65 -4.53
C SER A 84 12.10 -0.40 -5.15
N GLY A 85 11.85 -0.69 -6.42
CA GLY A 85 12.58 -1.71 -7.12
C GLY A 85 12.31 -1.73 -8.60
N HIS A 86 12.77 -2.79 -9.26
CA HIS A 86 12.59 -2.98 -10.69
C HIS A 86 11.95 -4.32 -11.03
N VAL A 87 11.20 -4.35 -12.12
CA VAL A 87 10.74 -5.59 -12.74
C VAL A 87 11.41 -5.78 -14.09
N TYR A 88 11.97 -6.96 -14.29
CA TYR A 88 12.63 -7.34 -15.53
C TYR A 88 12.06 -8.63 -16.11
N ALA A 89 12.02 -8.74 -17.44
CA ALA A 89 11.99 -10.00 -18.16
C ALA A 89 13.40 -10.49 -18.45
N THR A 90 13.62 -11.81 -18.40
CA THR A 90 14.84 -12.40 -18.96
C THR A 90 14.82 -12.31 -20.49
N GLY A 91 15.85 -11.72 -21.08
CA GLY A 91 16.06 -11.68 -22.53
C GLY A 91 17.13 -12.68 -22.99
N PRO A 92 17.29 -12.90 -24.31
CA PRO A 92 18.34 -13.76 -24.85
C PRO A 92 19.77 -13.36 -24.47
N LYS A 93 19.97 -12.07 -24.15
CA LYS A 93 21.25 -11.50 -23.70
C LYS A 93 21.29 -11.27 -22.18
N GLY A 94 20.22 -11.60 -21.48
CA GLY A 94 20.09 -11.36 -20.04
C GLY A 94 20.71 -12.48 -19.24
N ASN A 95 21.28 -12.13 -18.09
CA ASN A 95 21.75 -13.10 -17.12
C ASN A 95 20.60 -13.52 -16.18
N PRO A 96 20.04 -14.73 -16.29
CA PRO A 96 19.00 -15.22 -15.39
C PRO A 96 19.50 -15.43 -13.94
N GLY A 97 20.83 -15.40 -13.75
CA GLY A 97 21.52 -15.34 -12.47
C GLY A 97 21.38 -14.01 -11.73
N SER A 98 20.99 -12.95 -12.42
CA SER A 98 20.99 -11.57 -11.93
C SER A 98 19.58 -11.02 -11.78
N THR A 99 19.29 -10.37 -10.65
CA THR A 99 18.02 -9.66 -10.43
C THR A 99 18.07 -8.19 -10.86
N ILE A 100 19.22 -7.70 -11.35
CA ILE A 100 19.42 -6.34 -11.84
C ILE A 100 19.50 -6.29 -13.39
N ASP A 101 19.67 -5.10 -13.96
CA ASP A 101 19.78 -4.77 -15.40
C ASP A 101 21.03 -5.36 -16.12
N ASN A 102 21.25 -6.66 -15.99
CA ASN A 102 22.39 -7.37 -16.56
C ASN A 102 22.04 -7.96 -17.93
N GLY A 103 21.62 -7.09 -18.86
CA GLY A 103 21.05 -7.47 -20.15
C GLY A 103 19.61 -8.02 -20.07
N ASN A 104 19.00 -7.93 -18.89
CA ASN A 104 17.58 -8.20 -18.70
C ASN A 104 16.76 -7.03 -19.24
N ILE A 105 15.49 -7.27 -19.55
CA ILE A 105 14.63 -6.29 -20.23
C ILE A 105 13.70 -5.67 -19.18
N PRO A 106 13.81 -4.37 -18.86
CA PRO A 106 12.90 -3.74 -17.90
C PRO A 106 11.46 -3.71 -18.43
N LEU A 107 10.48 -3.84 -17.54
CA LEU A 107 9.07 -3.94 -17.89
C LEU A 107 8.25 -2.85 -17.18
N ASP A 108 7.55 -2.03 -17.95
CA ASP A 108 6.52 -1.11 -17.46
C ASP A 108 5.13 -1.76 -17.49
N GLY A 109 4.16 -1.16 -16.79
CA GLY A 109 2.77 -1.64 -16.79
C GLY A 109 2.52 -2.92 -16.00
N VAL A 110 3.50 -3.42 -15.25
CA VAL A 110 3.38 -4.64 -14.46
C VAL A 110 2.88 -4.30 -13.06
N THR A 111 1.76 -4.91 -12.65
CA THR A 111 1.28 -4.84 -11.27
C THR A 111 2.21 -5.66 -10.36
N VAL A 112 2.76 -4.98 -9.36
CA VAL A 112 3.58 -5.55 -8.29
C VAL A 112 2.79 -5.51 -7.00
N TYR A 113 2.86 -6.58 -6.23
CA TYR A 113 2.22 -6.72 -4.94
C TYR A 113 3.25 -6.77 -3.81
N ALA A 114 2.89 -6.27 -2.64
CA ALA A 114 3.71 -6.32 -1.45
C ALA A 114 2.89 -6.66 -0.19
N GLN A 115 3.52 -7.37 0.74
CA GLN A 115 3.01 -7.61 2.09
C GLN A 115 4.16 -7.55 3.09
N PHE A 116 3.91 -6.96 4.25
CA PHE A 116 4.90 -6.71 5.28
C PHE A 116 4.56 -7.47 6.55
N GLN A 117 5.60 -7.85 7.30
CA GLN A 117 5.50 -8.43 8.62
C GLN A 117 6.37 -7.60 9.58
N ASP A 118 5.77 -7.15 10.68
CA ASP A 118 6.50 -6.47 11.76
C ASP A 118 7.07 -7.48 12.77
N LYS A 119 7.90 -6.99 13.70
CA LYS A 119 8.64 -7.80 14.68
C LYS A 119 7.80 -8.67 15.60
N ASP A 120 6.53 -8.31 15.80
CA ASP A 120 5.57 -9.05 16.61
C ASP A 120 4.78 -10.10 15.82
N GLY A 121 5.09 -10.25 14.53
CA GLY A 121 4.41 -11.17 13.61
C GLY A 121 3.14 -10.59 12.98
N SER A 122 2.79 -9.32 13.25
CA SER A 122 1.68 -8.62 12.61
C SER A 122 1.91 -8.55 11.10
N TYR A 123 0.90 -8.96 10.32
CA TYR A 123 0.90 -8.87 8.87
C TYR A 123 0.12 -7.66 8.40
N SER A 124 0.70 -6.93 7.46
CA SER A 124 -0.01 -5.88 6.76
C SER A 124 -1.09 -6.45 5.82
N PRO A 125 -2.06 -5.61 5.40
CA PRO A 125 -2.80 -5.83 4.17
C PRO A 125 -1.86 -6.01 2.98
N ILE A 126 -2.42 -6.46 1.86
CA ILE A 126 -1.69 -6.52 0.60
C ILE A 126 -1.74 -5.14 -0.04
N PHE A 127 -0.60 -4.68 -0.52
CA PHE A 127 -0.45 -3.45 -1.28
C PHE A 127 -0.17 -3.78 -2.75
N LYS A 128 -0.55 -2.88 -3.65
CA LYS A 128 -0.19 -2.94 -5.07
C LYS A 128 0.40 -1.61 -5.56
N ALA A 129 1.27 -1.71 -6.54
CA ALA A 129 1.82 -0.60 -7.31
C ALA A 129 2.07 -1.07 -8.75
N GLU A 130 2.16 -0.15 -9.70
CA GLU A 130 2.54 -0.47 -11.07
C GLU A 130 4.00 -0.07 -11.32
N THR A 131 4.63 -0.68 -12.32
CA THR A 131 5.95 -0.28 -12.80
C THR A 131 5.85 0.84 -13.83
N HIS A 132 6.73 1.84 -13.72
CA HIS A 132 6.77 3.04 -14.54
C HIS A 132 8.20 3.32 -15.02
N THR A 133 8.30 4.19 -16.03
CA THR A 133 9.57 4.82 -16.42
C THR A 133 9.75 6.15 -15.67
N LEU A 134 10.80 6.24 -14.85
CA LEU A 134 11.30 7.51 -14.33
C LEU A 134 12.27 8.18 -15.33
N PRO A 135 12.33 9.52 -15.38
CA PRO A 135 13.09 10.24 -16.41
C PRO A 135 14.62 10.16 -16.26
N ASP A 136 15.10 9.73 -15.10
CA ASP A 136 16.51 9.68 -14.73
C ASP A 136 16.85 8.40 -13.96
N VAL A 137 18.15 8.13 -13.83
CA VAL A 137 18.72 7.01 -13.05
C VAL A 137 19.78 7.56 -12.11
N VAL A 138 19.67 7.25 -10.82
CA VAL A 138 20.63 7.67 -9.79
C VAL A 138 21.06 6.46 -8.97
N GLY A 139 22.36 6.15 -8.99
CA GLY A 139 22.91 5.02 -8.23
C GLY A 139 22.32 3.65 -8.63
N GLY A 140 21.82 3.52 -9.86
CA GLY A 140 21.15 2.31 -10.35
C GLY A 140 19.68 2.19 -9.96
N ASN A 141 19.09 3.20 -9.31
CA ASN A 141 17.65 3.30 -9.07
C ASN A 141 16.98 4.22 -10.10
N GLY A 142 15.73 3.92 -10.44
CA GLY A 142 14.93 4.67 -11.42
C GLY A 142 15.14 4.20 -12.86
N GLY A 143 14.67 4.97 -13.84
CA GLY A 143 14.55 4.51 -15.22
C GLY A 143 13.35 3.59 -15.44
N GLN A 144 13.42 2.77 -16.48
CA GLN A 144 12.32 1.89 -16.90
C GLN A 144 12.10 0.73 -15.92
N GLY A 145 10.85 0.32 -15.77
CA GLY A 145 10.42 -0.81 -14.96
C GLY A 145 10.47 -0.56 -13.46
N THR A 146 10.47 0.71 -13.04
CA THR A 146 10.57 1.11 -11.64
C THR A 146 9.22 1.04 -10.95
N PHE A 147 9.12 0.40 -9.78
CA PHE A 147 7.97 0.53 -8.88
C PHE A 147 8.38 1.20 -7.57
N ALA A 148 7.45 1.85 -6.89
CA ALA A 148 7.66 2.37 -5.54
C ALA A 148 6.38 2.29 -4.70
N PHE A 149 6.48 1.63 -3.54
CA PHE A 149 5.38 1.48 -2.58
C PHE A 149 5.49 2.51 -1.46
N GLY A 150 4.34 3.08 -1.07
CA GLY A 150 4.19 3.93 0.11
C GLY A 150 2.72 4.28 0.36
N THR A 151 2.42 4.84 1.53
CA THR A 151 1.08 5.38 1.84
C THR A 151 1.21 6.79 2.42
N GLY A 152 0.61 7.78 1.77
CA GLY A 152 0.73 9.19 2.14
C GLY A 152 2.20 9.64 2.22
N ASP A 153 2.55 10.40 3.26
CA ASP A 153 3.92 10.91 3.49
C ASP A 153 4.78 10.03 4.42
N LYS A 154 4.15 9.10 5.15
CA LYS A 154 4.82 8.30 6.20
C LYS A 154 5.53 7.04 5.66
N GLY A 155 5.29 6.67 4.42
CA GLY A 155 5.71 5.38 3.88
C GLY A 155 4.65 4.32 4.13
N ILE A 156 5.01 3.04 4.22
CA ILE A 156 4.03 1.97 4.47
C ILE A 156 3.66 1.90 5.95
N THR A 157 2.38 2.08 6.25
CA THR A 157 1.80 1.92 7.59
C THR A 157 0.55 1.03 7.55
N TRP A 158 0.29 0.26 8.60
CA TRP A 158 -0.94 -0.52 8.73
C TRP A 158 -1.38 -0.65 10.19
N THR A 159 -2.67 -0.82 10.41
CA THR A 159 -3.23 -1.13 11.73
C THR A 159 -3.56 -2.61 11.81
N ASP A 160 -3.12 -3.28 12.87
CA ASP A 160 -3.43 -4.69 13.08
C ASP A 160 -4.85 -4.91 13.63
N LYS A 161 -5.21 -6.18 13.87
CA LYS A 161 -6.53 -6.55 14.41
C LYS A 161 -6.75 -6.08 15.85
N LEU A 162 -5.69 -5.69 16.56
CA LEU A 162 -5.71 -5.20 17.93
C LEU A 162 -5.75 -3.66 17.98
N GLY A 163 -5.73 -2.98 16.83
CA GLY A 163 -5.74 -1.51 16.74
C GLY A 163 -4.35 -0.88 16.89
N VAL A 164 -3.28 -1.67 16.83
CA VAL A 164 -1.90 -1.17 16.91
C VAL A 164 -1.44 -0.72 15.54
N GLU A 165 -0.92 0.51 15.44
CA GLU A 165 -0.30 1.02 14.21
C GLU A 165 1.14 0.50 14.08
N HIS A 166 1.44 -0.05 12.91
CA HIS A 166 2.75 -0.51 12.49
C HIS A 166 3.27 0.36 11.36
N THR A 167 4.60 0.48 11.29
CA THR A 167 5.29 1.22 10.23
C THR A 167 6.43 0.37 9.69
N TRP A 168 6.48 0.21 8.38
CA TRP A 168 7.64 -0.33 7.70
C TRP A 168 8.78 0.69 7.73
N SER A 169 9.95 0.26 8.19
CA SER A 169 11.15 1.12 8.24
C SER A 169 12.42 0.35 7.90
N ALA A 170 12.29 -0.77 7.19
CA ALA A 170 13.39 -1.64 6.80
C ALA A 170 14.34 -2.00 7.97
N ARG A 171 13.76 -2.32 9.14
CA ARG A 171 14.52 -2.82 10.28
C ARG A 171 14.80 -4.32 10.13
N THR A 172 15.87 -4.80 10.76
CA THR A 172 16.29 -6.22 10.69
C THR A 172 15.28 -7.18 11.32
N ASP A 173 14.36 -6.69 12.14
CA ASP A 173 13.28 -7.45 12.76
C ASP A 173 11.97 -7.43 11.96
N GLN A 174 11.96 -6.79 10.78
CA GLN A 174 10.83 -6.78 9.86
C GLN A 174 11.11 -7.62 8.61
N LYS A 175 10.04 -8.12 8.00
CA LYS A 175 10.12 -8.87 6.74
C LYS A 175 9.16 -8.31 5.71
N HIS A 176 9.53 -8.45 4.44
CA HIS A 176 8.66 -8.11 3.32
C HIS A 176 8.57 -9.27 2.35
N ARG A 177 7.43 -9.38 1.69
CA ARG A 177 7.18 -10.26 0.56
C ARG A 177 6.77 -9.38 -0.60
N ILE A 178 7.45 -9.48 -1.74
CA ILE A 178 7.08 -8.78 -2.97
C ILE A 178 6.91 -9.80 -4.08
N TRP A 179 5.89 -9.63 -4.92
CA TRP A 179 5.64 -10.56 -6.03
C TRP A 179 4.89 -9.92 -7.19
N VAL A 180 4.98 -10.59 -8.34
CA VAL A 180 4.12 -10.36 -9.50
C VAL A 180 3.29 -11.61 -9.73
N GLU A 181 1.98 -11.46 -9.89
CA GLU A 181 1.11 -12.56 -10.28
C GLU A 181 1.35 -12.96 -11.74
N PRO A 182 1.20 -14.24 -12.12
CA PRO A 182 1.31 -14.65 -13.50
C PRO A 182 0.34 -13.88 -14.42
N TYR A 183 0.84 -13.37 -15.54
CA TYR A 183 0.01 -12.67 -16.53
C TYR A 183 0.41 -13.04 -17.96
N THR A 184 -0.44 -12.74 -18.93
CA THR A 184 -0.13 -12.94 -20.35
C THR A 184 0.30 -11.61 -20.96
N ASN A 185 1.48 -11.56 -21.56
CA ASN A 185 1.94 -10.35 -22.25
C ASN A 185 1.26 -10.18 -23.63
N GLU A 186 1.45 -9.02 -24.25
CA GLU A 186 0.89 -8.69 -25.57
C GLU A 186 1.26 -9.69 -26.68
N ARG A 187 2.38 -10.41 -26.50
CA ARG A 187 2.86 -11.44 -27.43
C ARG A 187 2.25 -12.82 -27.14
N GLY A 188 1.29 -12.91 -26.22
CA GLY A 188 0.62 -14.16 -25.84
C GLY A 188 1.45 -15.07 -24.93
N ASN A 189 2.61 -14.62 -24.43
CA ASN A 189 3.43 -15.44 -23.54
C ASN A 189 2.98 -15.28 -22.09
N LYS A 190 2.95 -16.40 -21.36
CA LYS A 190 2.72 -16.37 -19.91
C LYS A 190 3.99 -15.94 -19.19
N MET A 191 3.92 -14.82 -18.50
CA MET A 191 5.00 -14.25 -17.70
C MET A 191 4.86 -14.76 -16.27
N VAL A 192 5.93 -15.36 -15.73
CA VAL A 192 5.96 -15.86 -14.35
C VAL A 192 7.21 -15.37 -13.63
N MET A 193 7.05 -14.93 -12.38
CA MET A 193 8.17 -14.56 -11.53
C MET A 193 8.92 -15.81 -11.09
N PHE A 194 10.22 -15.87 -11.37
CA PHE A 194 11.07 -17.02 -10.99
C PHE A 194 12.27 -16.61 -10.14
N ARG A 195 12.50 -15.30 -9.94
CA ARG A 195 13.52 -14.81 -9.01
C ARG A 195 13.08 -13.48 -8.38
N GLN A 196 13.48 -13.26 -7.13
CA GLN A 196 13.45 -11.95 -6.48
C GLN A 196 14.81 -11.63 -5.85
N ALA A 197 15.18 -10.35 -5.84
CA ALA A 197 16.28 -9.84 -5.04
C ALA A 197 15.87 -9.85 -3.57
N ASN A 198 16.80 -10.22 -2.69
CA ASN A 198 16.57 -10.67 -1.31
C ASN A 198 15.92 -12.06 -1.26
N GLY A 199 16.61 -13.03 -0.67
CA GLY A 199 16.10 -14.39 -0.42
C GLY A 199 16.00 -15.35 -1.62
N PHE A 200 16.11 -14.87 -2.88
CA PHE A 200 16.14 -15.66 -4.13
C PHE A 200 14.92 -16.55 -4.44
N VAL A 201 14.04 -16.82 -3.47
CA VAL A 201 12.82 -17.62 -3.62
C VAL A 201 11.66 -16.69 -3.96
N PRO A 202 11.00 -16.79 -5.11
CA PRO A 202 9.89 -15.92 -5.49
C PRO A 202 8.77 -15.86 -4.45
N GLY A 203 8.40 -14.65 -3.99
CA GLY A 203 7.27 -14.46 -3.10
C GLY A 203 7.45 -15.02 -1.70
N SER A 204 8.68 -15.28 -1.24
CA SER A 204 8.97 -15.51 0.17
C SER A 204 8.99 -14.20 0.96
N PHE A 205 8.76 -14.29 2.28
CA PHE A 205 9.10 -13.21 3.21
C PHE A 205 10.62 -13.19 3.42
N ASN A 206 11.25 -12.05 3.14
CA ASN A 206 12.68 -11.87 3.30
C ASN A 206 12.98 -10.80 4.34
N GLY A 207 14.05 -11.02 5.10
CA GLY A 207 14.65 -10.01 5.96
C GLY A 207 15.41 -8.95 5.15
N VAL A 208 15.65 -7.79 5.76
CA VAL A 208 16.33 -6.65 5.11
C VAL A 208 17.80 -6.96 4.75
N VAL A 209 18.43 -7.93 5.42
CA VAL A 209 19.85 -8.30 5.23
C VAL A 209 20.08 -9.48 4.28
N GLU A 210 19.05 -10.00 3.62
CA GLU A 210 19.11 -11.25 2.85
C GLU A 210 19.48 -11.08 1.36
N GLY A 211 20.08 -9.95 0.97
CA GLY A 211 20.53 -9.67 -0.41
C GLY A 211 20.76 -8.18 -0.69
N PRO A 212 20.98 -7.77 -1.97
CA PRO A 212 21.19 -6.36 -2.32
C PRO A 212 19.98 -5.51 -1.91
N SER A 213 20.25 -4.31 -1.41
CA SER A 213 19.30 -3.43 -0.69
C SER A 213 18.11 -2.91 -1.51
N VAL A 214 18.03 -3.22 -2.80
CA VAL A 214 16.95 -2.81 -3.70
C VAL A 214 16.21 -4.07 -4.16
N PRO A 215 14.93 -4.27 -3.80
CA PRO A 215 14.15 -5.38 -4.33
C PRO A 215 14.11 -5.30 -5.87
N SER A 216 14.28 -6.42 -6.55
CA SER A 216 14.17 -6.49 -8.00
C SER A 216 13.65 -7.86 -8.40
N LEU A 217 12.71 -7.91 -9.34
CA LEU A 217 11.97 -9.12 -9.67
C LEU A 217 12.31 -9.54 -11.11
N LEU A 218 12.59 -10.82 -11.30
CA LEU A 218 12.87 -11.38 -12.63
C LEU A 218 11.77 -12.35 -13.03
N LEU A 219 11.21 -12.08 -14.21
CA LEU A 219 10.17 -12.87 -14.85
C LEU A 219 10.74 -13.62 -16.04
N MET A 220 10.20 -14.81 -16.29
CA MET A 220 10.43 -15.58 -17.49
C MET A 220 9.13 -15.74 -18.27
N ALA A 221 9.25 -15.71 -19.58
CA ALA A 221 8.17 -16.10 -20.47
C ALA A 221 8.16 -17.63 -20.61
N THR A 222 7.01 -18.24 -20.38
CA THR A 222 6.75 -19.65 -20.69
C THR A 222 5.78 -19.71 -21.86
N SER A 223 6.10 -20.52 -22.88
CA SER A 223 5.15 -20.85 -23.93
C SER A 223 4.11 -21.84 -23.39
N SER A 224 2.84 -21.57 -23.68
CA SER A 224 1.72 -22.49 -23.46
C SER A 224 1.86 -23.76 -24.30
#